data_AF-A0A915NKI1-F1
#
_entry.id   AF-A0A915NKI1-F1
#
_cell.length_a   1.000
_cell.length_b   1.000
_cell.length_c   1.000
_cell.angle_alpha   90.00
_cell.angle_beta   90.00
_cell.angle_gamma   90.00
#
_symmetry.space_group_name_H-M   'P 1'
#
loop_
_entity.id
_entity.type
_entity.pdbx_description
1 polymer ?
#
loop_
_entity_poly.entity_id
_entity_poly.type
_entity_poly.pdbx_seq_one_letter_code
_entity_poly.pdbx_strand_id
1 'polypeptide(L)'
;MNFYRQRFFHVLAFRLCCCFFSNTWFVPDEYFQSVEVAYHLVYGKGHLSWEWLPEWALRSPLHPLIYAFPFWLLKLFSLDFGFIIRWIPNIIHAFLFAIADICFINWAKSVIGFSLDALYILLPIYFTNWFIIYCSTRTLSNTLECCLMLIALNFYTKEDGNYVETKKNDDSEEENLAKFSIPKIDSFCICLIFVSIAGVIRPTTWLL
;
A
#
# COMPACT_ATOMS: atom_id res chain seq x y z
N MET A 1 19.14 -12.77 -5.59
CA MET A 1 17.84 -12.91 -4.91
C MET A 1 17.86 -12.54 -3.42
N ASN A 2 18.92 -12.83 -2.66
CA ASN A 2 18.98 -12.58 -1.21
C ASN A 2 18.90 -11.11 -0.78
N PHE A 3 19.45 -10.19 -1.58
CA PHE A 3 19.56 -8.78 -1.19
C PHE A 3 18.22 -8.02 -1.15
N TYR A 4 17.36 -8.19 -2.16
CA TYR A 4 16.02 -7.59 -2.17
C TYR A 4 15.15 -8.16 -1.05
N ARG A 5 15.26 -9.48 -0.82
CA ARG A 5 14.55 -10.16 0.26
C ARG A 5 14.96 -9.62 1.64
N GLN A 6 16.27 -9.45 1.87
CA GLN A 6 16.79 -8.87 3.11
C GLN A 6 16.26 -7.44 3.31
N ARG A 7 16.35 -6.57 2.30
CA ARG A 7 15.84 -5.19 2.40
C ARG A 7 14.36 -5.13 2.79
N PHE A 8 13.53 -5.94 2.15
CA PHE A 8 12.12 -6.03 2.49
C PHE A 8 11.90 -6.42 3.95
N PHE A 9 12.62 -7.43 4.46
CA PHE A 9 12.50 -7.82 5.87
C PHE A 9 12.96 -6.74 6.86
N HIS A 10 14.00 -5.97 6.54
CA HIS A 10 14.43 -4.85 7.39
C HIS A 10 13.36 -3.75 7.45
N VAL A 11 12.81 -3.36 6.28
CA VAL A 11 11.75 -2.35 6.19
C VAL A 11 10.49 -2.83 6.89
N LEU A 12 10.10 -4.09 6.66
CA LEU A 12 8.94 -4.69 7.31
C LEU A 12 9.11 -4.74 8.82
N ALA A 13 10.27 -5.18 9.33
CA ALA A 13 10.54 -5.18 10.76
C ALA A 13 10.46 -3.76 11.35
N PHE A 14 10.99 -2.77 10.64
CA PHE A 14 10.86 -1.36 11.03
C PHE A 14 9.38 -0.92 11.09
N ARG A 15 8.56 -1.24 10.08
CA ARG A 15 7.14 -0.88 10.08
C ARG A 15 6.34 -1.63 11.15
N LEU A 16 6.65 -2.89 11.41
CA LEU A 16 6.04 -3.64 12.52
C LEU A 16 6.42 -3.03 13.87
N CYS A 17 7.66 -2.55 14.04
CA CYS A 17 8.03 -1.77 15.22
C CYS A 17 7.19 -0.49 15.35
N CYS A 18 6.92 0.22 14.24
CA CYS A 18 6.07 1.40 14.22
C CYS A 18 4.64 1.12 14.71
N CYS A 19 4.09 -0.08 14.45
CA CYS A 19 2.76 -0.46 14.97
C CYS A 19 2.68 -0.35 16.50
N PHE A 20 3.77 -0.70 17.21
CA PHE A 20 3.79 -0.62 18.67
C PHE A 20 3.75 0.82 19.17
N PHE A 21 4.38 1.75 18.44
CA PHE A 21 4.35 3.18 18.76
C PHE A 21 3.02 3.85 18.37
N SER A 22 2.31 3.32 17.37
CA SER A 22 1.03 3.86 16.91
C SER A 22 -0.18 3.41 17.73
N ASN A 23 0.01 2.82 18.92
CA ASN A 23 -1.07 2.29 19.77
C ASN A 23 -1.86 3.38 20.53
N THR A 24 -2.10 4.51 19.87
CA THR A 24 -2.83 5.68 20.37
C THR A 24 -3.91 6.05 19.37
N TRP A 25 -4.92 6.80 19.81
CA TRP A 25 -5.95 7.36 18.94
C TRP A 25 -5.47 8.65 18.28
N PHE A 26 -5.76 8.82 16.99
CA PHE A 26 -5.41 10.06 16.27
C PHE A 26 -6.62 10.76 15.66
N VAL A 27 -7.35 10.10 14.77
CA VAL A 27 -8.52 10.68 14.09
C VAL A 27 -9.65 9.65 14.10
N PRO A 28 -10.92 10.05 14.30
CA PRO A 28 -12.06 9.12 14.31
C PRO A 28 -12.18 8.27 13.04
N ASP A 29 -11.74 8.79 11.89
CA ASP A 29 -11.72 8.08 10.60
C ASP A 29 -10.89 6.79 10.64
N GLU A 30 -9.90 6.68 11.53
CA GLU A 30 -9.09 5.47 11.73
C GLU A 30 -9.93 4.26 12.11
N TYR A 31 -11.08 4.46 12.76
CA TYR A 31 -11.95 3.38 13.21
C TYR A 31 -13.30 3.42 12.49
N PHE A 32 -13.98 4.57 12.49
CA PHE A 32 -15.35 4.72 12.01
C PHE A 32 -15.50 4.74 10.48
N GLN A 33 -14.40 4.83 9.73
CA GLN A 33 -14.39 4.69 8.25
C GLN A 33 -13.68 3.42 7.76
N SER A 34 -13.30 2.52 8.67
CA SER A 34 -12.50 1.35 8.30
C SER A 34 -12.80 0.14 9.20
N VAL A 35 -12.15 0.06 10.36
CA VAL A 35 -12.12 -1.14 11.20
C VAL A 35 -13.49 -1.42 11.82
N GLU A 36 -14.19 -0.41 12.32
CA GLU A 36 -15.50 -0.57 12.96
C GLU A 36 -16.56 -1.02 11.93
N VAL A 37 -16.49 -0.47 10.72
CA VAL A 37 -17.37 -0.82 9.60
C VAL A 37 -17.13 -2.27 9.18
N ALA A 38 -15.87 -2.68 9.07
CA ALA A 38 -15.48 -4.05 8.77
C ALA A 38 -15.92 -5.04 9.88
N TYR A 39 -15.78 -4.63 11.14
CA TYR A 39 -16.22 -5.41 12.29
C TYR A 39 -17.75 -5.58 12.30
N HIS A 40 -18.51 -4.52 12.02
CA HIS A 40 -19.96 -4.58 11.90
C HIS A 40 -20.40 -5.50 10.75
N LEU A 41 -19.72 -5.45 9.61
CA LEU A 41 -20.03 -6.32 8.46
C LEU A 41 -19.87 -7.81 8.80
N VAL A 42 -18.86 -8.18 9.59
CA VAL A 42 -18.54 -9.59 9.90
C VAL A 42 -19.28 -10.11 11.13
N TYR A 43 -19.40 -9.29 12.18
CA TYR A 43 -19.93 -9.71 13.48
C TYR A 43 -21.34 -9.20 13.77
N GLY A 44 -21.86 -8.25 12.97
CA GLY A 44 -23.17 -7.62 13.21
C GLY A 44 -23.21 -6.77 14.48
N LYS A 45 -22.04 -6.32 14.96
CA LYS A 45 -21.87 -5.55 16.21
C LYS A 45 -21.02 -4.31 15.95
N GLY A 46 -21.15 -3.30 16.80
CA GLY A 46 -20.42 -2.05 16.66
C GLY A 46 -21.26 -0.93 16.04
N HIS A 47 -20.70 0.27 16.00
CA HIS A 47 -21.39 1.48 15.58
C HIS A 47 -21.10 1.86 14.13
N LEU A 48 -22.14 1.95 13.31
CA LEU A 48 -22.07 2.54 11.97
C LEU A 48 -22.45 4.01 12.03
N SER A 49 -21.64 4.86 11.41
CA SER A 49 -22.01 6.26 11.18
C SER A 49 -23.07 6.35 10.07
N TRP A 50 -23.77 7.49 10.03
CA TRP A 50 -24.83 7.75 9.05
C TRP A 50 -24.35 7.62 7.60
N GLU A 51 -23.07 7.84 7.33
CA GLU A 51 -22.44 7.72 6.01
C GLU A 51 -22.50 6.29 5.42
N TRP A 52 -22.61 5.28 6.27
CA TRP A 52 -22.68 3.86 5.90
C TRP A 52 -24.09 3.29 5.86
N LEU A 53 -25.10 4.09 6.22
CA LEU A 53 -26.49 3.63 6.15
C LEU A 53 -26.87 3.36 4.69
N PRO A 54 -27.68 2.33 4.41
CA PRO A 54 -28.09 1.97 3.05
C PRO A 54 -28.76 3.11 2.26
N GLU A 55 -29.35 4.07 2.97
CA GLU A 55 -30.01 5.25 2.39
C GLU A 55 -29.03 6.24 1.75
N TRP A 56 -27.80 6.34 2.29
CA TRP A 56 -26.82 7.36 1.88
C TRP A 56 -25.61 6.75 1.18
N ALA A 57 -25.07 5.65 1.71
CA ALA A 57 -23.95 4.89 1.16
C ALA A 57 -22.85 5.75 0.52
N LEU A 58 -22.40 6.80 1.23
CA LEU A 58 -21.53 7.84 0.67
C LEU A 58 -20.09 7.37 0.47
N ARG A 59 -19.71 6.28 1.13
CA ARG A 59 -18.33 5.79 1.23
C ARG A 59 -18.11 4.53 0.40
N SER A 60 -16.94 4.45 -0.22
CA SER A 60 -16.50 3.26 -0.92
C SER A 60 -16.27 2.12 0.09
N PRO A 61 -16.91 0.94 -0.08
CA PRO A 61 -16.73 -0.18 0.84
C PRO A 61 -15.37 -0.87 0.68
N LEU A 62 -14.59 -0.52 -0.35
CA LEU A 62 -13.31 -1.18 -0.64
C LEU A 62 -12.32 -1.11 0.52
N HIS A 63 -12.25 0.04 1.20
CA HIS A 63 -11.29 0.21 2.30
C HIS A 63 -11.65 -0.65 3.52
N PRO A 64 -12.90 -0.65 4.05
CA PRO A 64 -13.30 -1.60 5.09
C PRO A 64 -13.18 -3.08 4.69
N LEU A 65 -13.45 -3.43 3.43
CA LEU A 65 -13.43 -4.82 2.98
C LEU A 65 -12.06 -5.50 3.14
N ILE A 66 -10.97 -4.72 3.06
CA ILE A 66 -9.60 -5.21 3.30
C ILE A 66 -9.44 -5.79 4.71
N TYR A 67 -10.17 -5.26 5.70
CA TYR A 67 -10.16 -5.78 7.08
C TYR A 67 -11.30 -6.77 7.36
N ALA A 68 -12.42 -6.65 6.63
CA ALA A 68 -13.53 -7.59 6.78
C ALA A 68 -13.12 -9.02 6.40
N PHE A 69 -12.32 -9.19 5.35
CA PHE A 69 -11.83 -10.50 4.93
C PHE A 69 -11.02 -11.24 6.03
N PRO A 70 -9.96 -10.67 6.63
CA PRO A 70 -9.24 -11.32 7.72
C PRO A 70 -10.09 -11.50 8.98
N PHE A 71 -11.01 -10.57 9.28
CA PHE A 71 -11.97 -10.77 10.38
C PHE A 71 -12.89 -11.96 10.14
N TRP A 72 -13.40 -12.14 8.92
CA TRP A 72 -14.20 -13.30 8.55
C TRP A 72 -13.42 -14.60 8.69
N LEU A 73 -12.14 -14.60 8.29
CA LEU A 73 -11.26 -15.75 8.46
C LEU A 73 -11.03 -16.10 9.94
N LEU A 74 -10.78 -15.09 10.78
CA LEU A 74 -10.65 -15.29 12.23
C LEU A 74 -11.93 -15.84 12.85
N LYS A 75 -13.09 -15.35 12.42
CA LYS A 75 -14.40 -15.86 12.86
C LYS A 75 -14.61 -17.31 12.43
N LEU A 76 -14.21 -17.66 11.20
CA LEU A 76 -14.33 -19.03 10.67
C LEU A 76 -13.52 -20.03 11.50
N PHE A 77 -12.33 -19.64 11.99
CA PHE A 77 -11.47 -20.47 12.82
C PHE A 77 -11.69 -20.30 14.33
N SER A 78 -12.67 -19.48 14.75
CA SER A 78 -12.92 -19.15 16.17
C SER A 78 -11.67 -18.60 16.89
N LEU A 79 -10.87 -17.78 16.19
CA LEU A 79 -9.68 -17.09 16.70
C LEU A 79 -9.92 -15.59 16.89
N ASP A 80 -11.18 -15.20 17.10
CA ASP A 80 -11.68 -13.83 17.23
C ASP A 80 -11.39 -13.20 18.60
N PHE A 81 -10.17 -13.38 19.10
CA PHE A 81 -9.71 -12.71 20.32
C PHE A 81 -9.63 -11.21 20.09
N GLY A 82 -10.17 -10.41 21.02
CA GLY A 82 -10.19 -8.94 20.89
C GLY A 82 -8.80 -8.32 20.69
N PHE A 83 -7.75 -8.94 21.23
CA PHE A 83 -6.37 -8.54 20.97
C PHE A 83 -6.00 -8.69 19.48
N ILE A 84 -6.31 -9.83 18.86
CA ILE A 84 -5.97 -10.07 17.44
C ILE A 84 -6.75 -9.12 16.54
N ILE A 85 -8.05 -8.94 16.80
CA ILE A 85 -8.92 -8.04 16.04
C ILE A 85 -8.40 -6.60 16.06
N ARG A 86 -7.86 -6.15 17.20
CA ARG A 86 -7.29 -4.80 17.33
C ARG A 86 -6.00 -4.63 16.53
N TRP A 87 -5.11 -5.61 16.52
CA TRP A 87 -3.77 -5.46 15.93
C TRP A 87 -3.70 -5.82 14.45
N ILE A 88 -4.55 -6.74 13.97
CA ILE A 88 -4.50 -7.21 12.59
C ILE A 88 -4.61 -6.09 11.53
N PRO A 89 -5.42 -5.03 11.70
CA PRO A 89 -5.50 -3.96 10.71
C PRO A 89 -4.20 -3.15 10.60
N ASN A 90 -3.56 -2.85 11.73
CA ASN A 90 -2.27 -2.13 11.76
C ASN A 90 -1.15 -2.98 11.15
N ILE A 91 -1.16 -4.30 11.39
CA ILE A 91 -0.21 -5.23 10.79
C ILE A 91 -0.37 -5.24 9.27
N ILE A 92 -1.60 -5.32 8.76
CA ILE A 92 -1.88 -5.26 7.31
C ILE A 92 -1.31 -3.97 6.71
N HIS A 93 -1.53 -2.82 7.36
CA HIS A 93 -0.95 -1.55 6.93
C HIS A 93 0.58 -1.56 6.94
N ALA A 94 1.21 -2.12 7.99
CA ALA A 94 2.67 -2.25 8.03
C ALA A 94 3.22 -3.07 6.85
N PHE A 95 2.55 -4.16 6.47
CA PHE A 95 2.92 -4.95 5.30
C PHE A 95 2.75 -4.18 3.99
N LEU A 96 1.59 -3.54 3.79
CA LEU A 96 1.32 -2.74 2.59
C LEU A 96 2.30 -1.59 2.44
N PHE A 97 2.58 -0.88 3.54
CA PHE A 97 3.51 0.23 3.56
C PHE A 97 4.95 -0.22 3.35
N ALA A 98 5.34 -1.39 3.86
CA ALA A 98 6.67 -1.96 3.59
C ALA A 98 6.87 -2.31 2.09
N ILE A 99 5.82 -2.75 1.40
CA ILE A 99 5.85 -2.93 -0.07
C ILE A 99 6.01 -1.57 -0.75
N ALA A 100 5.20 -0.58 -0.34
CA ALA A 100 5.24 0.77 -0.88
C ALA A 100 6.61 1.46 -0.68
N ASP A 101 7.26 1.26 0.48
CA ASP A 101 8.61 1.75 0.78
C ASP A 101 9.65 1.19 -0.20
N ILE A 102 9.61 -0.12 -0.49
CA ILE A 102 10.53 -0.73 -1.45
C ILE A 102 10.29 -0.18 -2.86
N CYS A 103 9.02 -0.02 -3.25
CA CYS A 103 8.64 0.61 -4.50
C CYS A 103 9.15 2.07 -4.58
N PHE A 104 9.01 2.84 -3.50
CA PHE A 104 9.53 4.20 -3.38
C PHE A 104 11.05 4.26 -3.48
N ILE A 105 11.79 3.38 -2.79
CA ILE A 105 13.26 3.33 -2.88
C ILE A 105 13.71 3.04 -4.30
N ASN A 106 13.05 2.10 -4.97
CA ASN A 106 13.36 1.74 -6.36
C ASN A 106 13.01 2.88 -7.32
N TRP A 107 11.87 3.53 -7.11
CA TRP A 107 11.46 4.71 -7.88
C TRP A 107 12.44 5.88 -7.69
N ALA A 108 12.80 6.21 -6.46
CA ALA A 108 13.75 7.28 -6.15
C ALA A 108 15.10 7.07 -6.83
N LYS A 109 15.60 5.82 -6.87
CA LYS A 109 16.82 5.47 -7.61
C LYS A 109 16.70 5.68 -9.11
N SER A 110 15.53 5.38 -9.69
CA SER A 110 15.31 5.57 -11.12
C SER A 110 15.27 7.05 -11.51
N VAL A 111 14.71 7.92 -10.65
CA VAL A 111 14.57 9.36 -10.93
C VAL A 111 15.88 10.14 -10.67
N ILE A 112 16.53 9.87 -9.53
CA ILE A 112 17.73 10.60 -9.08
C ILE A 112 19.00 10.08 -9.79
N GLY A 113 18.91 8.95 -10.49
CA GLY A 113 20.04 8.22 -11.05
C GLY A 113 20.87 7.51 -9.96
N PHE A 114 21.95 6.83 -10.37
CA PHE A 114 22.84 6.10 -9.45
C PHE A 114 23.71 7.00 -8.55
N SER A 115 23.35 8.27 -8.35
CA SER A 115 24.07 9.16 -7.42
C SER A 115 23.83 8.69 -5.98
N LEU A 116 24.78 7.94 -5.45
CA LEU A 116 24.69 7.34 -4.12
C LEU A 116 24.46 8.41 -3.04
N ASP A 117 25.08 9.57 -3.18
CA ASP A 117 25.02 10.68 -2.21
C ASP A 117 23.60 11.21 -1.99
N ALA A 118 22.84 11.38 -3.08
CA ALA A 118 21.47 11.88 -2.99
C ALA A 118 20.53 10.85 -2.34
N LEU A 119 20.74 9.55 -2.59
CA LEU A 119 20.01 8.48 -1.93
C LEU A 119 20.35 8.39 -0.43
N TYR A 120 21.61 8.61 -0.05
CA TYR A 120 22.05 8.67 1.34
C TYR A 120 21.44 9.83 2.12
N ILE A 121 21.04 10.92 1.45
CA ILE A 121 20.33 12.04 2.07
C ILE A 121 18.82 11.78 2.12
N LEU A 122 18.22 11.30 1.03
CA LEU A 122 16.78 11.12 0.93
C LEU A 122 16.24 10.05 1.87
N LEU A 123 16.90 8.88 1.97
CA LEU A 123 16.37 7.75 2.74
C LEU A 123 16.29 8.05 4.25
N PRO A 124 17.31 8.63 4.90
CA PRO A 124 17.20 9.02 6.30
C PRO A 124 16.10 10.04 6.55
N ILE A 125 15.93 11.04 5.68
CA ILE A 125 14.84 12.03 5.80
C ILE A 125 13.49 11.34 5.76
N TYR A 126 13.29 10.42 4.80
CA TYR A 126 12.04 9.69 4.65
C TYR A 126 11.75 8.77 5.85
N PHE A 127 12.72 7.96 6.27
CA PHE A 127 12.55 7.01 7.37
C PHE A 127 12.57 7.66 8.77
N THR A 128 13.06 8.88 8.89
CA THR A 128 13.04 9.66 10.16
C THR A 128 11.87 10.65 10.19
N ASN A 129 11.10 10.79 9.11
CA ASN A 129 9.93 11.65 9.09
C ASN A 129 8.89 11.12 10.10
N TRP A 130 8.69 11.87 11.18
CA TRP A 130 7.81 11.51 12.27
C TRP A 130 6.38 11.22 11.80
N PHE A 131 5.88 11.95 10.79
CA PHE A 131 4.52 11.78 10.29
C PHE A 131 4.36 10.48 9.50
N ILE A 132 5.37 10.11 8.69
CA ILE A 132 5.37 8.84 7.95
C ILE A 132 5.45 7.67 8.93
N ILE A 133 6.32 7.75 9.94
CA ILE A 133 6.39 6.75 11.01
C ILE A 133 5.03 6.61 11.70
N TYR A 134 4.40 7.73 12.05
CA TYR A 134 3.16 7.78 12.82
C TYR A 134 1.90 7.34 12.05
N CYS A 135 1.80 7.66 10.76
CA CYS A 135 0.62 7.37 9.94
C CYS A 135 0.71 6.07 9.13
N SER A 136 1.93 5.55 8.87
CA SER A 136 2.13 4.38 7.99
C SER A 136 1.44 3.10 8.43
N THR A 137 1.28 2.89 9.74
CA THR A 137 0.71 1.67 10.32
C THR A 137 -0.75 1.82 10.71
N ARG A 138 -1.38 2.94 10.35
CA ARG A 138 -2.75 3.26 10.73
C ARG A 138 -3.72 3.04 9.59
N THR A 139 -4.94 2.65 9.96
CA THR A 139 -6.04 2.27 9.09
C THR A 139 -6.76 3.48 8.48
N LEU A 140 -5.97 4.40 7.93
CA LEU A 140 -6.44 5.56 7.20
C LEU A 140 -6.52 5.23 5.71
N SER A 141 -7.62 5.65 5.08
CA SER A 141 -7.81 5.52 3.63
C SER A 141 -6.70 6.24 2.85
N ASN A 142 -6.25 7.40 3.36
CA ASN A 142 -5.16 8.18 2.77
C ASN A 142 -3.81 7.42 2.80
N THR A 143 -3.56 6.63 3.85
CA THR A 143 -2.35 5.81 3.94
C THR A 143 -2.37 4.72 2.87
N LEU A 144 -3.54 4.09 2.65
CA LEU A 144 -3.71 3.08 1.60
C LEU A 144 -3.55 3.69 0.20
N GLU A 145 -4.14 4.86 -0.05
CA GLU A 145 -3.97 5.62 -1.29
C GLU A 145 -2.50 5.94 -1.56
N CYS A 146 -1.78 6.43 -0.54
CA CYS A 146 -0.34 6.68 -0.61
C CYS A 146 0.44 5.42 -1.00
N CYS A 147 0.14 4.27 -0.37
CA CYS A 147 0.77 3.00 -0.71
C CYS A 147 0.56 2.62 -2.19
N LEU A 148 -0.69 2.71 -2.67
CA LEU A 148 -1.02 2.39 -4.06
C LEU A 148 -0.34 3.35 -5.05
N MET A 149 -0.26 4.63 -4.71
CA MET A 149 0.41 5.63 -5.52
C MET A 149 1.92 5.39 -5.61
N LEU A 150 2.58 5.04 -4.50
CA LEU A 150 4.00 4.69 -4.49
C LEU A 150 4.30 3.44 -5.32
N ILE A 151 3.40 2.45 -5.28
CA ILE A 151 3.49 1.25 -6.12
C ILE A 151 3.31 1.62 -7.60
N ALA A 152 2.32 2.44 -7.93
CA ALA A 152 2.06 2.89 -9.29
C ALA A 152 3.25 3.65 -9.89
N LEU A 153 3.82 4.60 -9.13
CA LEU A 153 5.01 5.37 -9.55
C LEU A 153 6.22 4.47 -9.88
N ASN A 154 6.38 3.36 -9.15
CA ASN A 154 7.43 2.41 -9.45
C ASN A 154 7.27 1.73 -10.82
N PHE A 155 6.04 1.45 -11.24
CA PHE A 155 5.75 0.88 -12.55
C PHE A 155 5.88 1.89 -13.67
N TYR A 156 5.47 3.14 -13.41
CA TYR A 156 5.62 4.25 -14.36
C TYR A 156 7.08 4.46 -14.78
N THR A 157 8.02 4.56 -13.82
CA THR A 157 9.42 4.84 -14.18
C THR A 157 10.18 3.64 -14.75
N LYS A 158 9.71 2.41 -14.52
CA LYS A 158 10.28 1.21 -15.17
C LYS A 158 10.07 1.24 -16.68
N GLU A 159 9.00 1.85 -17.13
CA GLU A 159 8.71 1.99 -18.55
C GLU A 159 9.62 3.02 -19.22
N ASP A 160 9.79 4.18 -18.59
CA ASP A 160 10.74 5.21 -19.05
C ASP A 160 12.19 4.68 -19.03
N GLY A 161 12.56 3.89 -18.02
CA GLY A 161 13.88 3.25 -17.92
C GLY A 161 14.14 2.22 -19.02
N ASN A 162 13.13 1.42 -19.38
CA ASN A 162 13.23 0.51 -20.52
C ASN A 162 13.39 1.29 -21.84
N TYR A 163 12.73 2.44 -21.98
CA TYR A 163 12.85 3.31 -23.16
C TYR A 163 14.25 3.93 -23.30
N VAL A 164 14.91 4.24 -22.18
CA VAL A 164 16.30 4.73 -22.15
C VAL A 164 17.30 3.60 -22.39
N GLU A 165 17.04 2.38 -21.90
CA GLU A 165 17.87 1.20 -22.16
C GLU A 165 17.73 0.67 -23.59
N THR A 166 16.54 0.64 -24.20
CA THR A 166 16.39 0.29 -25.62
C THR A 166 17.10 1.29 -26.52
N LYS A 167 17.04 2.59 -26.22
CA LYS A 167 17.84 3.60 -26.95
C LYS A 167 19.35 3.42 -26.82
N LYS A 168 19.83 2.73 -25.80
CA LYS A 168 21.25 2.40 -25.59
C LYS A 168 21.65 1.06 -26.19
N ASN A 169 20.70 0.15 -26.38
CA ASN A 169 20.91 -1.21 -26.87
C ASN A 169 20.58 -1.40 -28.37
N ASP A 170 19.90 -0.43 -29.02
CA ASP A 170 19.70 -0.43 -30.48
C ASP A 170 21.03 -0.29 -31.29
N ASP A 171 22.16 -0.12 -30.60
CA ASP A 171 23.50 -0.16 -31.21
C ASP A 171 24.17 -1.56 -31.13
N SER A 172 23.54 -2.61 -30.58
CA SER A 172 24.17 -3.94 -30.53
C SER A 172 23.18 -5.12 -30.48
N GLU A 173 22.83 -5.59 -31.68
CA GLU A 173 22.54 -6.96 -32.14
C GLU A 173 21.56 -7.88 -31.37
N GLU A 174 20.58 -8.35 -32.15
CA GLU A 174 19.68 -9.48 -31.91
C GLU A 174 20.45 -10.78 -31.64
N GLU A 175 19.95 -11.62 -30.72
CA GLU A 175 19.39 -12.95 -31.05
C GLU A 175 19.21 -13.88 -29.81
N ASN A 176 18.09 -14.61 -29.83
CA ASN A 176 17.84 -15.91 -29.20
C ASN A 176 17.68 -16.00 -27.66
N LEU A 177 16.43 -16.09 -27.19
CA LEU A 177 15.86 -17.34 -26.65
C LEU A 177 14.37 -17.16 -26.29
N ALA A 178 13.49 -17.86 -27.03
CA ALA A 178 12.06 -17.94 -26.74
C ALA A 178 11.81 -18.44 -25.30
N LYS A 179 11.44 -17.51 -24.41
CA LYS A 179 10.91 -17.80 -23.08
C LYS A 179 9.43 -17.43 -23.08
N PHE A 180 8.60 -18.46 -23.12
CA PHE A 180 7.18 -18.50 -22.73
C PHE A 180 6.61 -17.15 -22.28
N SER A 181 6.11 -16.37 -23.25
CA SER A 181 5.49 -15.07 -23.02
C SER A 181 4.08 -15.25 -22.45
N ILE A 182 3.98 -15.13 -21.13
CA ILE A 182 2.78 -14.57 -20.50
C ILE A 182 2.55 -13.22 -21.19
N PRO A 183 1.32 -12.86 -21.62
CA PRO A 183 1.07 -11.59 -22.29
C PRO A 183 1.68 -10.46 -21.45
N LYS A 184 2.63 -9.72 -22.05
CA LYS A 184 3.36 -8.65 -21.39
C LYS A 184 2.36 -7.51 -21.18
N ILE A 185 1.66 -7.53 -20.05
CA ILE A 185 0.83 -6.40 -19.64
C ILE A 185 1.79 -5.21 -19.51
N ASP A 186 1.53 -4.15 -20.26
CA ASP A 186 2.38 -2.96 -20.24
C ASP A 186 2.45 -2.43 -18.80
N SER A 187 3.65 -2.04 -18.36
CA SER A 187 3.85 -1.51 -17.01
C SER A 187 2.97 -0.28 -16.76
N PHE A 188 2.66 0.46 -17.83
CA PHE A 188 1.64 1.50 -17.87
C PHE A 188 0.25 1.03 -17.44
N CYS A 189 -0.24 -0.09 -18.00
CA CYS A 189 -1.56 -0.62 -17.67
C CYS A 189 -1.63 -1.01 -16.19
N ILE A 190 -0.57 -1.60 -15.64
CA ILE A 190 -0.48 -1.93 -14.22
C ILE A 190 -0.50 -0.67 -13.36
N CYS A 191 0.26 0.37 -13.76
CA CYS A 191 0.25 1.68 -13.11
C CYS A 191 -1.18 2.27 -13.08
N LEU A 192 -1.86 2.31 -14.23
CA LEU A 192 -3.23 2.82 -14.34
C LEU A 192 -4.23 2.05 -13.48
N ILE A 193 -4.08 0.73 -13.35
CA ILE A 193 -4.92 -0.08 -12.46
C ILE A 193 -4.72 0.38 -11.01
N PHE A 194 -3.47 0.51 -10.55
CA PHE A 194 -3.20 0.95 -9.17
C PHE A 194 -3.70 2.37 -8.89
N VAL A 195 -3.53 3.31 -9.83
CA VAL A 195 -4.04 4.68 -9.70
C VAL A 195 -5.57 4.70 -9.69
N SER A 196 -6.21 3.88 -10.52
CA SER A 196 -7.67 3.77 -10.57
C SER A 196 -8.23 3.24 -9.25
N ILE A 197 -7.62 2.18 -8.69
CA ILE A 197 -8.01 1.63 -7.38
C ILE A 197 -7.82 2.68 -6.28
N ALA A 198 -6.72 3.43 -6.30
CA ALA A 198 -6.46 4.53 -5.36
C ALA A 198 -7.57 5.61 -5.45
N GLY A 199 -8.00 5.95 -6.68
CA GLY A 199 -9.09 6.89 -6.91
C GLY A 199 -10.45 6.41 -6.40
N VAL A 200 -10.78 5.12 -6.55
CA VAL A 200 -12.05 4.53 -6.06
C VAL A 200 -12.09 4.40 -4.54
N ILE A 201 -10.93 4.25 -3.91
CA ILE A 201 -10.82 4.23 -2.44
C ILE A 201 -11.23 5.58 -1.84
N ARG A 202 -11.05 6.69 -2.57
CA ARG A 202 -11.49 8.02 -2.14
C ARG A 202 -12.99 8.21 -2.39
N PRO A 203 -13.81 8.34 -1.33
CA PRO A 203 -15.22 8.63 -1.48
C PRO A 203 -15.43 10.14 -1.35
N THR A 204 -15.17 10.89 -2.41
CA THR A 204 -15.63 12.29 -2.49
C THR A 204 -16.15 12.70 -3.88
N THR A 205 -16.16 11.81 -4.88
CA THR A 205 -16.35 12.24 -6.29
C THR A 205 -17.65 11.79 -6.95
N TRP A 206 -18.56 11.11 -6.24
CA TRP A 206 -19.83 10.64 -6.83
C TRP A 206 -21.07 11.47 -6.44
N LEU A 207 -20.88 12.62 -5.79
CA LEU A 207 -21.91 13.65 -5.63
C LEU A 207 -21.45 14.96 -6.28
N LEU A 208 -21.43 14.94 -7.61
CA LEU A 208 -21.66 16.08 -8.49
C LEU A 208 -22.60 15.63 -9.60
#